data_AF-A0A4P8EGK0-F1
#
_entry.id   AF-A0A4P8EGK0-F1
#
_cell.length_a   1.000
_cell.length_b   1.000
_cell.length_c   1.000
_cell.angle_alpha   90.00
_cell.angle_beta   90.00
_cell.angle_gamma   90.00
#
_symmetry.space_group_name_H-M   'P 1'
#
loop_
_entity.id
_entity.type
_entity.pdbx_description
1 polymer ?
#
loop_
_entity_poly.entity_id
_entity_poly.type
_entity_poly.pdbx_seq_one_letter_code
_entity_poly.pdbx_strand_id
1 'polypeptide(L)'
;MKLSAGLVAALALTGCEKFEGTEAYRDGSSVIATGQDQGHDEGVLANGRAAIAYDPDGCQNWVIDDGLEGYATPRFDPVSGLPVCDGRYPPGTVIREYQSTTEGIKDSVSGHGRRTVVVRR
;
A
#
# COMPACT_ATOMS: atom_id res chain seq x y z
N MET A 1 9.37 50.77 2.68
CA MET A 1 9.74 49.45 2.14
C MET A 1 10.30 48.57 3.25
N LYS A 2 9.47 47.75 3.91
CA LYS A 2 9.94 46.72 4.87
C LYS A 2 8.88 45.62 5.00
N LEU A 3 8.70 44.77 3.99
CA LEU A 3 7.82 43.59 4.06
C LEU A 3 8.18 42.63 2.91
N SER A 4 9.41 42.11 2.86
CA SER A 4 9.79 41.19 1.77
C SER A 4 11.06 40.39 2.01
N ALA A 5 11.31 39.94 3.24
CA ALA A 5 12.41 39.00 3.51
C ALA A 5 12.00 37.76 4.31
N GLY A 6 10.88 37.79 5.04
CA GLY A 6 10.47 36.65 5.89
C GLY A 6 9.79 35.49 5.15
N LEU A 7 9.12 35.75 4.01
CA LEU A 7 8.28 34.74 3.37
C LEU A 7 9.06 33.72 2.51
N VAL A 8 10.31 34.03 2.12
CA VAL A 8 11.11 33.17 1.24
C VAL A 8 11.85 32.08 2.02
N ALA A 9 12.16 32.29 3.30
CA ALA A 9 12.88 31.32 4.12
C ALA A 9 12.00 30.10 4.54
N ALA A 10 10.68 30.26 4.59
CA ALA A 10 9.76 29.17 4.94
C ALA A 10 9.52 28.17 3.79
N LEU A 11 9.83 28.55 2.54
CA LEU A 11 9.66 27.70 1.35
C LEU A 11 10.90 26.85 1.03
N ALA A 12 12.01 27.02 1.75
CA ALA A 12 13.26 26.30 1.48
C ALA A 12 13.42 24.98 2.26
N LEU A 13 12.47 24.64 3.14
CA LEU A 13 12.52 23.44 3.98
C LEU A 13 11.69 22.26 3.43
N THR A 14 11.02 22.39 2.30
CA THR A 14 10.00 21.42 1.85
C THR A 14 10.51 20.30 0.93
N GLY A 15 11.79 19.92 0.98
CA GLY A 15 12.38 19.10 -0.11
C GLY A 15 13.27 17.92 0.25
N CYS A 16 13.61 17.71 1.52
CA CYS A 16 14.42 16.56 1.94
C CYS A 16 13.69 15.79 3.05
N GLU A 17 12.50 15.28 2.74
CA GLU A 17 11.86 14.28 3.57
C GLU A 17 12.59 12.94 3.36
N LYS A 18 13.74 12.79 4.00
CA LYS A 18 14.32 11.48 4.25
C LYS A 18 13.55 10.90 5.42
N PHE A 19 12.51 10.11 5.14
CA PHE A 19 12.00 9.18 6.15
C PHE A 19 13.13 8.16 6.41
N GLU A 20 13.58 8.09 7.65
CA GLU A 20 14.74 7.29 8.05
C GLU A 20 14.53 5.83 7.64
N GLY A 21 15.47 5.24 6.90
CA GLY A 21 15.33 3.88 6.34
C GLY A 21 14.81 3.80 4.90
N THR A 22 14.31 4.90 4.33
CA THR A 22 13.78 4.94 2.96
C THR A 22 14.64 5.74 1.99
N GLU A 23 14.64 5.32 0.72
CA GLU A 23 15.19 6.08 -0.40
C GLU A 23 14.11 6.46 -1.40
N ALA A 24 14.29 7.59 -2.09
CA ALA A 24 13.41 7.97 -3.18
C ALA A 24 13.47 6.92 -4.31
N TYR A 25 12.31 6.60 -4.90
CA TYR A 25 12.23 5.74 -6.07
C TYR A 25 13.10 6.28 -7.21
N ARG A 26 14.04 5.46 -7.70
CA ARG A 26 14.99 5.86 -8.76
C ARG A 26 14.61 5.24 -10.10
N ASP A 27 14.39 3.93 -10.09
CA ASP A 27 14.14 3.10 -11.27
C ASP A 27 13.58 1.72 -10.86
N GLY A 28 13.38 0.83 -11.84
CA GLY A 28 12.81 -0.51 -11.61
C GLY A 28 13.67 -1.48 -10.78
N SER A 29 14.89 -1.11 -10.41
CA SER A 29 15.71 -1.86 -9.45
C SER A 29 15.51 -1.40 -8.00
N SER A 30 14.78 -0.31 -7.79
CA SER A 30 14.46 0.19 -6.45
C SER A 30 13.61 -0.83 -5.71
N VAL A 31 14.07 -1.24 -4.53
CA VAL A 31 13.29 -2.10 -3.64
C VAL A 31 12.30 -1.20 -2.90
N ILE A 32 11.02 -1.32 -3.25
CA ILE A 32 9.94 -0.47 -2.70
C ILE A 32 9.22 -1.09 -1.51
N ALA A 33 9.51 -2.36 -1.19
CA ALA A 33 8.98 -3.05 -0.02
C ALA A 33 9.90 -4.22 0.33
N THR A 34 10.05 -4.52 1.62
CA THR A 34 10.75 -5.71 2.12
C THR A 34 9.92 -6.39 3.19
N GLY A 35 10.33 -7.59 3.61
CA GLY A 35 9.72 -8.28 4.77
C GLY A 35 9.96 -7.61 6.13
N GLN A 36 10.54 -6.41 6.14
CA GLN A 36 10.92 -5.65 7.33
C GLN A 36 10.24 -4.29 7.26
N ASP A 37 9.46 -4.00 8.28
CA ASP A 37 8.85 -2.70 8.53
C ASP A 37 9.96 -1.63 8.69
N GLN A 38 9.93 -0.61 7.83
CA GLN A 38 10.86 0.53 7.89
C GLN A 38 10.14 1.81 8.38
N GLY A 39 8.85 1.70 8.72
CA GLY A 39 8.07 2.73 9.36
C GLY A 39 8.59 3.05 10.76
N HIS A 40 8.22 4.25 11.23
CA HIS A 40 8.46 4.68 12.60
C HIS A 40 7.14 4.64 13.38
N ASP A 41 6.46 3.49 13.34
CA ASP A 41 5.32 3.15 14.19
C ASP A 41 5.67 1.99 15.14
N GLU A 42 5.01 1.95 16.28
CA GLU A 42 5.16 0.87 17.25
C GLU A 42 4.13 -0.22 16.91
N GLY A 43 4.51 -1.21 16.09
CA GLY A 43 3.56 -2.21 15.60
C GLY A 43 4.20 -3.44 14.98
N VAL A 44 3.43 -4.53 14.92
CA VAL A 44 3.66 -5.63 13.97
C VAL A 44 2.32 -5.92 13.31
N LEU A 45 2.36 -6.29 12.03
CA LEU A 45 1.18 -6.66 11.26
C LEU A 45 0.37 -7.75 12.00
N ALA A 46 -0.89 -7.45 12.31
CA ALA A 46 -1.76 -8.38 12.99
C ALA A 46 -2.18 -9.51 12.04
N ASN A 47 -1.77 -10.74 12.37
CA ASN A 47 -2.18 -11.93 11.62
C ASN A 47 -3.70 -11.98 11.45
N GLY A 48 -4.14 -12.26 10.21
CA GLY A 48 -5.56 -12.38 9.88
C GLY A 48 -6.31 -11.06 9.69
N ARG A 49 -5.63 -9.90 9.80
CA ARG A 49 -6.20 -8.58 9.47
C ARG A 49 -5.67 -8.06 8.14
N ALA A 50 -5.97 -8.79 7.07
CA ALA A 50 -5.63 -8.40 5.70
C ALA A 50 -6.90 -8.26 4.86
N ALA A 51 -6.85 -7.36 3.88
CA ALA A 51 -7.81 -7.31 2.80
C ALA A 51 -7.54 -8.44 1.79
N ILE A 52 -8.52 -8.71 0.93
CA ILE A 52 -8.37 -9.65 -0.19
C ILE A 52 -8.43 -8.86 -1.50
N ALA A 53 -7.36 -8.95 -2.28
CA ALA A 53 -7.28 -8.40 -3.63
C ALA A 53 -7.47 -9.50 -4.67
N TYR A 54 -8.31 -9.23 -5.67
CA TYR A 54 -8.46 -10.06 -6.87
C TYR A 54 -7.47 -9.57 -7.93
N ASP A 55 -6.49 -10.39 -8.28
CA ASP A 55 -5.50 -10.08 -9.31
C ASP A 55 -6.09 -10.12 -10.72
N PRO A 56 -5.33 -9.73 -11.78
CA PRO A 56 -5.79 -9.80 -13.16
C PRO A 56 -6.26 -11.19 -13.59
N ASP A 57 -5.69 -12.25 -12.99
CA ASP A 57 -6.05 -13.64 -13.24
C ASP A 57 -7.34 -14.07 -12.52
N GLY A 58 -7.84 -13.26 -11.59
CA GLY A 58 -9.03 -13.52 -10.79
C GLY A 58 -8.75 -14.33 -9.54
N CYS A 59 -7.46 -14.50 -9.20
CA CYS A 59 -7.01 -15.18 -8.00
C CYS A 59 -6.87 -14.20 -6.83
N GLN A 60 -7.04 -14.72 -5.62
CA GLN A 60 -7.04 -13.95 -4.39
C GLN A 60 -5.64 -13.81 -3.82
N ASN A 61 -5.28 -12.59 -3.43
CA ASN A 61 -4.09 -12.27 -2.66
C ASN A 61 -4.50 -11.61 -1.34
N TRP A 62 -3.85 -11.99 -0.24
CA TRP A 62 -3.89 -11.19 0.97
C TRP A 62 -3.08 -9.93 0.74
N VAL A 63 -3.64 -8.78 1.11
CA VAL A 63 -2.94 -7.49 1.08
C VAL A 63 -3.13 -6.77 2.42
N ILE A 64 -2.05 -6.23 2.94
CA ILE A 64 -2.03 -5.42 4.17
C ILE A 64 -1.00 -4.31 3.99
N ASP A 65 -1.29 -3.15 4.57
CA ASP A 65 -0.46 -1.95 4.48
C ASP A 65 -0.48 -1.22 5.83
N ASP A 66 0.68 -0.78 6.31
CA ASP A 66 0.83 0.00 7.54
C ASP A 66 1.17 1.48 7.29
N GLY A 67 0.98 1.94 6.05
CA GLY A 67 1.10 3.32 5.60
C GLY A 67 2.34 3.55 4.73
N LEU A 68 3.49 2.94 5.08
CA LEU A 68 4.73 3.07 4.31
C LEU A 68 5.09 1.75 3.59
N GLU A 69 4.77 0.60 4.20
CA GLU A 69 5.07 -0.72 3.65
C GLU A 69 3.81 -1.55 3.34
N GLY A 70 3.64 -1.90 2.07
CA GLY A 70 2.60 -2.82 1.61
C GLY A 70 3.11 -4.27 1.47
N TYR A 71 2.37 -5.23 2.03
CA TYR A 71 2.66 -6.66 1.93
C TYR A 71 1.56 -7.39 1.18
N ALA A 72 1.94 -8.29 0.27
CA ALA A 72 1.01 -9.12 -0.48
C ALA A 72 1.46 -10.58 -0.55
N THR A 73 0.54 -11.51 -0.35
CA THR A 73 0.81 -12.95 -0.52
C THR A 73 -0.36 -13.66 -1.19
N PRO A 74 -0.12 -14.69 -2.03
CA PRO A 74 -1.20 -15.48 -2.59
C PRO A 74 -2.01 -16.17 -1.50
N ARG A 75 -3.33 -16.18 -1.64
CA ARG A 75 -4.24 -16.89 -0.75
C ARG A 75 -4.47 -18.30 -1.27
N PHE A 76 -4.14 -19.28 -0.43
CA PHE A 76 -4.33 -20.70 -0.75
C PHE A 76 -5.52 -21.28 -0.01
N ASP A 77 -6.22 -22.21 -0.66
CA ASP A 77 -7.21 -23.05 -0.01
C ASP A 77 -6.50 -24.04 0.93
N PRO A 78 -6.80 -24.05 2.24
CA PRO A 78 -6.09 -24.91 3.20
C PRO A 78 -6.31 -26.41 2.96
N VAL A 79 -7.33 -26.80 2.19
CA VAL A 79 -7.62 -28.21 1.89
C VAL A 79 -6.85 -28.68 0.67
N SER A 80 -6.96 -27.98 -0.46
CA SER A 80 -6.32 -28.37 -1.72
C SER A 80 -4.88 -27.87 -1.87
N GLY A 81 -4.49 -26.82 -1.15
CA GLY A 81 -3.22 -26.13 -1.33
C GLY A 81 -3.13 -25.31 -2.62
N LEU A 82 -4.22 -25.19 -3.39
CA LEU A 82 -4.26 -24.42 -4.63
C LEU A 82 -4.58 -22.95 -4.36
N PRO A 83 -4.15 -22.03 -5.24
CA PRO A 83 -4.58 -20.63 -5.18
C PRO A 83 -6.10 -20.53 -5.24
N VAL A 84 -6.67 -19.62 -4.45
CA VAL A 84 -8.12 -19.39 -4.48
C VAL A 84 -8.47 -18.46 -5.63
N CYS A 85 -9.05 -19.01 -6.69
CA CYS A 85 -9.49 -18.27 -7.88
C CYS A 85 -10.98 -18.55 -8.14
N ASP A 86 -11.85 -17.97 -7.30
CA ASP A 86 -13.29 -18.28 -7.29
C ASP A 86 -14.15 -17.39 -8.19
N GLY A 87 -13.58 -16.33 -8.77
CA GLY A 87 -14.29 -15.39 -9.65
C GLY A 87 -15.46 -14.67 -9.00
N ARG A 88 -15.54 -14.63 -7.66
CA ARG A 88 -16.68 -14.01 -6.94
C ARG A 88 -16.74 -12.49 -7.12
N TYR A 89 -15.60 -11.85 -7.36
CA TYR A 89 -15.50 -10.43 -7.68
C TYR A 89 -14.64 -10.21 -8.93
N PRO A 90 -14.86 -9.12 -9.68
CA PRO A 90 -14.05 -8.80 -10.86
C PRO A 90 -12.57 -8.57 -10.51
N PRO A 91 -11.63 -8.85 -11.44
CA PRO A 91 -10.24 -8.44 -11.30
C PRO A 91 -10.06 -6.97 -10.91
N GLY A 92 -9.09 -6.69 -10.05
CA GLY A 92 -8.83 -5.36 -9.49
C GLY A 92 -9.71 -4.98 -8.29
N THR A 93 -10.56 -5.90 -7.81
CA THR A 93 -11.37 -5.66 -6.60
C THR A 93 -10.53 -5.91 -5.34
N VAL A 94 -10.58 -5.00 -4.38
CA VAL A 94 -10.05 -5.18 -3.02
C VAL A 94 -11.22 -5.16 -2.03
N ILE A 95 -11.33 -6.17 -1.17
CA ILE A 95 -12.37 -6.27 -0.14
C ILE A 95 -11.79 -6.21 1.27
N ARG A 96 -12.51 -5.53 2.17
CA ARG A 96 -12.17 -5.26 3.58
C ARG A 96 -11.09 -4.19 3.75
N GLU A 97 -10.85 -3.82 5.01
CA GLU A 97 -9.80 -2.88 5.41
C GLU A 97 -8.43 -3.53 5.17
N TYR A 98 -7.56 -2.81 4.48
CA TYR A 98 -6.18 -3.23 4.22
C TYR A 98 -5.20 -2.53 5.16
N GLN A 99 -5.60 -1.41 5.79
CA GLN A 99 -4.75 -0.63 6.68
C GLN A 99 -4.59 -1.28 8.07
N SER A 100 -3.40 -1.14 8.66
CA SER A 100 -2.93 -1.89 9.83
C SER A 100 -3.37 -1.48 11.24
N THR A 101 -4.19 -0.49 11.58
CA THR A 101 -4.33 0.11 12.93
C THR A 101 -3.10 0.74 13.61
N THR A 102 -1.88 0.53 13.12
CA THR A 102 -0.67 1.21 13.64
C THR A 102 -0.17 2.31 12.70
N GLU A 103 -0.93 2.62 11.65
CA GLU A 103 -0.46 3.43 10.54
C GLU A 103 -0.03 4.82 11.02
N GLY A 104 1.20 5.23 10.67
CA GLY A 104 1.71 6.56 11.00
C GLY A 104 0.91 7.69 10.32
N ILE A 105 0.30 7.41 9.17
CA ILE A 105 -0.57 8.32 8.42
C ILE A 105 -1.79 7.54 7.93
N LYS A 106 -2.99 8.03 8.23
CA LYS A 106 -4.23 7.40 7.78
C LYS A 106 -4.41 7.55 6.27
N ASP A 107 -4.56 6.42 5.59
CA ASP A 107 -4.73 6.37 4.14
C ASP A 107 -6.17 6.72 3.72
N SER A 108 -6.31 7.35 2.56
CA SER A 108 -7.62 7.70 2.00
C SER A 108 -8.11 6.61 1.04
N VAL A 109 -9.32 6.09 1.29
CA VAL A 109 -9.90 5.07 0.42
C VAL A 109 -10.33 5.66 -0.93
N SER A 110 -10.04 4.92 -2.00
CA SER A 110 -10.67 5.18 -3.29
C SER A 110 -12.17 4.94 -3.16
N GLY A 111 -13.00 5.90 -3.59
CA GLY A 111 -14.45 5.69 -3.67
C GLY A 111 -14.79 4.52 -4.60
N HIS A 112 -16.04 4.04 -4.55
CA HIS A 112 -16.51 2.90 -5.37
C HIS A 112 -16.04 2.99 -6.82
N GLY A 113 -15.22 2.02 -7.25
CA GLY A 113 -14.71 1.94 -8.61
C GLY A 113 -15.85 1.87 -9.62
N ARG A 114 -15.89 2.82 -10.56
CA ARG A 114 -16.97 2.90 -11.57
C ARG A 114 -16.74 1.98 -12.78
N ARG A 115 -15.53 1.42 -12.95
CA ARG A 115 -15.15 0.57 -14.08
C ARG A 115 -13.85 -0.18 -13.78
N THR A 116 -13.74 -1.46 -14.15
CA THR A 116 -12.48 -2.21 -14.09
C THR A 116 -11.49 -1.62 -15.08
N VAL A 117 -10.34 -1.15 -14.60
CA VAL A 117 -9.28 -0.55 -15.42
C VAL A 117 -8.43 -1.60 -16.14
N VAL A 118 -8.49 -2.85 -15.69
CA VAL A 118 -7.76 -3.98 -16.26
C VAL A 118 -8.58 -4.56 -17.42
N VAL A 119 -8.14 -4.30 -18.65
CA VAL A 119 -8.66 -4.96 -19.86
C VAL A 119 -7.71 -6.11 -20.19
N ARG A 120 -8.18 -7.37 -20.10
CA ARG A 120 -7.42 -8.49 -20.66
C ARG A 120 -7.32 -8.28 -22.18
N ARG A 121 -6.10 -8.15 -22.70
CA ARG A 121 -5.85 -8.15 -24.14
C ARG A 121 -5.91 -9.56 -24.70
#